data_AF-A0A7X7MY05-F1
#
_entry.id   AF-A0A7X7MY05-F1
#
_cell.length_a   1.000
_cell.length_b   1.000
_cell.length_c   1.000
_cell.angle_alpha   90.00
_cell.angle_beta   90.00
_cell.angle_gamma   90.00
#
_symmetry.space_group_name_H-M   'P 1'
#
loop_
_entity.id
_entity.type
_entity.pdbx_description
1 polymer ?
#
loop_
_entity_poly.entity_id
_entity_poly.type
_entity_poly.pdbx_seq_one_letter_code
_entity_poly.pdbx_strand_id
1 'polypeptide(L)' 'KSGEDVTQAFNQGAKEVLKLVEFYDCKKALLKQKSPSCGSGKIYDGNFKRVIIKGNGVLTDLLLENGVQVYGEEELQNLL' A
#
# COMPACT_ATOMS: atom_id res chain seq x y z
N LYS A 1 16.36 -1.05 15.03
CA LYS A 1 14.90 -0.86 15.25
C LYS A 1 14.48 -1.73 16.43
N SER A 2 13.51 -1.28 17.23
CA SER A 2 13.09 -1.88 18.51
C SER A 2 12.32 -3.21 18.38
N GLY A 3 11.95 -3.64 17.17
CA GLY A 3 11.24 -4.91 16.96
C GLY A 3 9.78 -4.91 17.39
N GLU A 4 9.20 -3.73 17.63
CA GLU A 4 7.79 -3.59 17.99
C GLU A 4 6.87 -4.03 16.86
N ASP A 5 5.87 -4.85 17.20
CA ASP A 5 4.81 -5.26 16.29
C ASP A 5 3.79 -4.13 16.14
N VAL A 6 3.73 -3.56 14.94
CA VAL A 6 2.82 -2.47 14.58
C VAL A 6 1.74 -2.91 13.58
N THR A 7 1.55 -4.21 13.41
CA THR A 7 0.64 -4.81 12.41
C THR A 7 -0.78 -4.25 12.54
N GLN A 8 -1.28 -4.11 13.77
CA GLN A 8 -2.62 -3.57 14.02
C GLN A 8 -2.78 -2.12 13.53
N ALA A 9 -1.77 -1.28 13.72
CA ALA A 9 -1.82 0.12 13.29
C ALA A 9 -1.87 0.24 11.76
N PHE A 10 -1.11 -0.58 11.04
CA PHE A 10 -1.16 -0.66 9.57
C PHE A 10 -2.54 -1.11 9.08
N ASN A 11 -3.09 -2.17 9.69
CA ASN A 11 -4.42 -2.68 9.35
C ASN A 11 -5.53 -1.65 9.61
N GLN A 12 -5.45 -0.92 10.72
CA GLN A 12 -6.41 0.15 11.04
C GLN A 12 -6.31 1.29 10.04
N GLY A 13 -5.11 1.78 9.75
CA GLY A 13 -4.90 2.84 8.75
C GLY A 13 -5.43 2.43 7.37
N ALA A 14 -5.18 1.19 6.93
CA ALA A 14 -5.68 0.69 5.67
C ALA A 14 -7.22 0.70 5.59
N LYS A 15 -7.89 0.26 6.67
CA LYS A 15 -9.36 0.27 6.76
C LYS A 15 -9.94 1.69 6.74
N GLU A 16 -9.31 2.65 7.40
CA GLU A 16 -9.78 4.04 7.34
C GLU A 16 -9.65 4.63 5.93
N VAL A 17 -8.59 4.30 5.20
CA VAL A 17 -8.45 4.70 3.79
C VAL A 17 -9.52 4.05 2.92
N LEU A 18 -9.84 2.77 3.12
CA LEU A 18 -10.90 2.09 2.37
C LEU A 18 -12.26 2.79 2.55
N LYS A 19 -12.60 3.21 3.77
CA LYS A 19 -13.83 3.99 4.02
C LYS A 19 -13.87 5.29 3.20
N LEU A 20 -12.73 5.98 3.09
CA LEU A 20 -12.65 7.20 2.27
C LEU A 20 -12.81 6.90 0.79
N VAL A 21 -12.19 5.82 0.32
CA VAL A 21 -12.30 5.35 -1.07
C VAL A 21 -13.75 5.03 -1.42
N GLU A 22 -14.47 4.31 -0.56
CA GLU A 22 -15.89 4.00 -0.73
C GLU A 22 -16.73 5.28 -0.69
N PHE A 23 -16.47 6.18 0.27
CA PHE A 23 -17.22 7.42 0.44
C PHE A 23 -17.11 8.35 -0.77
N TYR A 24 -15.92 8.46 -1.37
CA TYR A 24 -15.66 9.30 -2.54
C TYR A 24 -15.78 8.57 -3.87
N ASP A 25 -16.18 7.30 -3.86
CA ASP A 25 -16.23 6.42 -5.04
C ASP A 25 -14.92 6.39 -5.86
N CYS A 26 -13.77 6.41 -5.16
CA CYS A 26 -12.46 6.41 -5.79
C CYS A 26 -12.19 5.09 -6.53
N LYS A 27 -11.81 5.16 -7.81
CA LYS A 27 -11.48 3.98 -8.64
C LYS A 27 -9.99 3.72 -8.80
N LYS A 28 -9.17 4.74 -8.54
CA LYS A 28 -7.71 4.70 -8.70
C LYS A 28 -7.02 5.30 -7.47
N ALA A 29 -5.87 4.77 -7.09
CA ALA A 29 -5.02 5.29 -6.03
C ALA A 29 -3.56 5.36 -6.49
N LEU A 30 -2.88 6.48 -6.19
CA LEU A 30 -1.45 6.65 -6.38
C LEU A 30 -0.74 6.58 -5.04
N LEU A 31 0.14 5.60 -4.87
CA LEU A 31 0.73 5.27 -3.58
C LEU A 31 2.27 5.30 -3.59
N LYS A 32 2.85 5.61 -2.42
CA LYS A 32 4.31 5.67 -2.23
C LYS A 32 4.94 4.29 -2.41
N GLN A 33 5.90 4.18 -3.32
CA GLN A 33 6.61 2.94 -3.62
C GLN A 33 7.43 2.39 -2.44
N LYS A 34 7.62 1.06 -2.40
CA LYS A 34 8.47 0.30 -1.46
C LYS A 34 8.01 0.26 0.01
N SER A 35 6.94 0.98 0.35
CA SER A 35 6.40 1.03 1.70
C SER A 35 5.71 -0.29 2.10
N PRO A 36 5.87 -0.79 3.34
CA PRO A 36 5.11 -1.95 3.83
C PRO A 36 3.59 -1.71 3.93
N SER A 37 3.13 -0.46 3.84
CA SER A 37 1.71 -0.13 3.68
C SER A 37 1.34 0.11 2.22
N CYS A 38 2.11 0.96 1.54
CA CYS A 38 1.69 1.60 0.28
C CYS A 38 2.38 1.04 -0.97
N GLY A 39 3.37 0.16 -0.82
CA GLY A 39 4.12 -0.36 -1.96
C GLY A 39 3.21 -1.17 -2.89
N SER A 40 3.40 -1.02 -4.19
CA SER A 40 2.71 -1.78 -5.24
C SER A 40 3.74 -2.54 -6.06
N GLY A 41 3.65 -3.87 -6.04
CA GLY A 41 4.55 -4.81 -6.71
C GLY A 41 5.96 -4.92 -6.11
N LYS A 42 6.41 -3.95 -5.30
CA LYS A 42 7.72 -3.91 -4.64
C LYS A 42 7.59 -3.39 -3.21
N ILE A 43 8.12 -4.13 -2.22
CA ILE A 43 8.20 -3.73 -0.80
C ILE A 43 9.55 -4.10 -0.19
N TYR A 44 9.91 -3.51 0.95
CA TYR A 44 11.05 -3.97 1.75
C TYR A 44 10.77 -5.34 2.38
N ASP A 45 11.81 -6.18 2.47
CA ASP A 45 11.76 -7.56 2.96
C ASP A 45 11.50 -7.72 4.48
N GLY A 46 11.34 -6.62 5.22
CA GLY A 46 11.11 -6.65 6.67
C GLY A 46 12.34 -6.94 7.53
N ASN A 47 13.46 -7.39 6.98
CA ASN A 47 14.68 -7.74 7.73
C ASN A 47 15.59 -6.54 8.04
N PHE A 48 15.15 -5.32 7.70
CA PHE A 48 15.90 -4.07 7.85
C PHE A 48 17.24 -4.05 7.11
N LYS A 49 17.43 -4.94 6.13
CA LYS A 49 18.61 -5.01 5.25
C LYS A 49 18.47 -4.14 3.99
N ARG A 50 17.38 -3.38 3.89
CA ARG A 50 17.00 -2.55 2.71
C ARG A 50 16.87 -3.37 1.42
N VAL A 51 16.59 -4.67 1.54
CA VAL A 51 16.33 -5.55 0.40
C VAL A 51 14.89 -5.31 -0.05
N ILE A 52 14.71 -5.19 -1.37
CA ILE A 52 13.40 -5.04 -1.99
C ILE A 52 13.00 -6.39 -2.57
N ILE A 53 11.77 -6.81 -2.29
CA ILE A 53 11.16 -8.03 -2.80
C ILE A 53 9.89 -7.71 -3.59
N LYS A 54 9.45 -8.66 -4.41
CA LYS A 54 8.13 -8.59 -5.03
C LYS A 54 7.06 -8.76 -3.95
N GLY A 55 6.07 -7.89 -3.96
CA GLY A 55 4.97 -7.90 -2.99
C GLY A 55 4.31 -6.54 -2.88
N ASN A 56 3.18 -6.51 -2.19
CA ASN A 56 2.39 -5.32 -1.92
C ASN A 56 2.44 -4.96 -0.44
N GLY A 57 2.15 -3.70 -0.15
CA GLY A 57 1.87 -3.29 1.22
C GLY A 57 0.41 -3.53 1.61
N VAL A 58 0.14 -3.53 2.92
CA VAL A 58 -1.18 -3.86 3.49
C VAL A 58 -2.32 -3.01 2.91
N LEU A 59 -2.10 -1.70 2.71
CA LEU A 59 -3.11 -0.83 2.10
C LEU A 59 -3.31 -1.17 0.63
N THR A 60 -2.22 -1.40 -0.11
CA THR A 60 -2.29 -1.76 -1.53
C THR A 60 -3.11 -3.01 -1.75
N ASP A 61 -2.86 -4.09 -1.00
CA ASP A 61 -3.62 -5.33 -1.12
C ASP A 61 -5.10 -5.10 -0.82
N LEU A 62 -5.42 -4.40 0.27
CA LEU A 62 -6.81 -4.10 0.62
C LEU A 62 -7.54 -3.31 -0.47
N LEU A 63 -6.88 -2.32 -1.08
CA LEU A 63 -7.49 -1.54 -2.17
C LEU A 63 -7.71 -2.39 -3.43
N LEU A 64 -6.73 -3.22 -3.81
CA LEU A 64 -6.83 -4.12 -4.96
C LEU A 64 -7.97 -5.15 -4.77
N GLU A 65 -8.10 -5.73 -3.58
CA GLU A 65 -9.18 -6.65 -3.23
C GLU A 65 -10.57 -6.00 -3.34
N ASN A 66 -10.66 -4.68 -3.13
CA ASN A 66 -11.90 -3.90 -3.25
C ASN A 66 -12.06 -3.24 -4.63
N GLY A 67 -11.31 -3.68 -5.64
CA GLY A 67 -11.49 -3.27 -7.04
C GLY A 67 -10.92 -1.90 -7.38
N VAL A 68 -10.06 -1.34 -6.53
CA VAL A 68 -9.37 -0.06 -6.79
C VAL A 68 -8.07 -0.35 -7.54
N GLN A 69 -7.84 0.39 -8.63
CA GLN A 69 -6.57 0.29 -9.36
C GLN A 69 -5.48 1.05 -8.61
N VAL A 70 -4.40 0.38 -8.24
CA VAL A 70 -3.29 0.99 -7.49
C VAL A 70 -2.07 1.16 -8.40
N TYR A 71 -1.53 2.38 -8.40
CA TYR A 71 -0.33 2.76 -9.14
C TYR A 71 0.74 3.23 -8.17
N GLY A 72 1.99 2.89 -8.43
CA GLY A 72 3.11 3.56 -7.77
C GLY A 72 3.58 4.81 -8.51
N GLU A 73 4.49 5.55 -7.88
CA GLU A 73 5.13 6.75 -8.47
C GLU A 73 5.77 6.49 -9.86
N GLU A 74 6.32 5.29 -10.08
CA GLU A 74 6.91 4.88 -11.38
C GLU A 74 5.86 4.72 -12.49
N GLU A 75 4.59 4.59 -12.12
CA GLU A 75 3.46 4.31 -13.02
C GLU A 75 2.52 5.52 -13.16
N LEU A 76 2.98 6.72 -12.76
CA LEU A 76 2.18 7.94 -12.79
C LEU A 76 1.55 8.22 -14.17
N GLN A 77 2.23 7.85 -15.25
CA GLN A 77 1.72 8.00 -16.62
C GLN A 77 0.48 7.12 -16.90
N ASN A 78 0.33 5.99 -16.20
CA ASN A 78 -0.80 5.08 -16.37
C ASN A 78 -2.05 5.53 -15.59
N LEU A 79 -1.92 6.57 -14.74
CA LEU A 79 -3.01 7.14 -13.96
C LEU A 79 -3.88 8.10 -14.79
N LEU A 80 -3.22 8.89 -15.66
CA LEU A 80 -3.79 9.94 -16.53
C LEU A 80 -4.49 9.35 -17.75
#